data_AF-A0A7X7RSG9-F1
#
_entry.id   AF-A0A7X7RSG9-F1
#
_cell.length_a   1.000
_cell.length_b   1.000
_cell.length_c   1.000
_cell.angle_alpha   90.00
_cell.angle_beta   90.00
_cell.angle_gamma   90.00
#
_symmetry.space_group_name_H-M   'P 1'
#
loop_
_entity.id
_entity.type
_entity.pdbx_description
1 polymer ?
#
loop_
_entity_poly.entity_id
_entity_poly.type
_entity_poly.pdbx_seq_one_letter_code
_entity_poly.pdbx_strand_id
1 'polypeptide(L)'
;MSKKFLILKGTAGIGNRLITLANAIAYARITDRIILVDWSDGQFGKKDENVFYKYFRLNNTPHIYSIKDIKNYESLSHYPKQWGLQPHSAVYDLYKQSSSHIFHRIIPLKFSKKGGYWCLKEKQNKTLAQKLFNLLNKNNPPFGSNYRTKMKEVVLFYADFCPPFSPDILRNHIKLSDWLNSEVEHLTEKYQLERETVGVHIRMTDKQPDSDLDQLYKKIKDLGLEEKQLFLATDNPKVEDIFQRIFPKLIFLPKWR
;
A
#
# COMPACT_ATOMS: atom_id res chain seq x y z
N MET A 1 -3.96 -23.28 22.50
CA MET A 1 -4.78 -22.82 21.36
C MET A 1 -3.98 -22.95 20.08
N SER A 2 -4.60 -23.27 18.93
CA SER A 2 -3.87 -23.30 17.65
C SER A 2 -3.53 -21.87 17.21
N LYS A 3 -2.33 -21.67 16.67
CA LYS A 3 -1.90 -20.38 16.10
C LYS A 3 -2.87 -19.95 15.00
N LYS A 4 -3.21 -18.65 14.99
CA LYS A 4 -4.01 -18.02 13.93
C LYS A 4 -3.14 -17.08 13.11
N PHE A 5 -3.48 -16.90 11.85
CA PHE A 5 -2.65 -16.19 10.88
C PHE A 5 -3.42 -15.05 10.20
N LEU A 6 -2.67 -14.02 9.82
CA LEU A 6 -3.13 -12.88 9.03
C LEU A 6 -2.18 -12.70 7.84
N ILE A 7 -2.62 -13.02 6.63
CA ILE A 7 -1.83 -12.89 5.40
C ILE A 7 -2.16 -11.55 4.74
N LEU A 8 -1.28 -10.58 4.87
CA LEU A 8 -1.42 -9.26 4.26
C LEU A 8 -0.95 -9.27 2.82
N LYS A 9 -1.85 -8.96 1.90
CA LYS A 9 -1.59 -8.90 0.46
C LYS A 9 -1.31 -7.49 -0.02
N GLY A 10 -0.36 -7.37 -0.94
CA GLY A 10 -0.01 -6.11 -1.60
C GLY A 10 -1.17 -5.47 -2.36
N THR A 11 -1.35 -4.15 -2.18
CA THR A 11 -2.32 -3.33 -2.94
C THR A 11 -1.73 -1.94 -3.18
N ALA A 12 -2.00 -1.35 -4.35
CA ALA A 12 -1.55 -0.01 -4.71
C ALA A 12 -0.03 0.23 -4.50
N GLY A 13 0.37 1.51 -4.37
CA GLY A 13 1.75 1.94 -4.19
C GLY A 13 2.28 1.83 -2.75
N ILE A 14 3.57 2.12 -2.55
CA ILE A 14 4.29 1.85 -1.29
C ILE A 14 3.67 2.51 -0.06
N GLY A 15 3.24 3.79 -0.17
CA GLY A 15 2.62 4.51 0.94
C GLY A 15 1.34 3.84 1.44
N ASN A 16 0.48 3.41 0.51
CA ASN A 16 -0.75 2.68 0.84
C ASN A 16 -0.44 1.33 1.50
N ARG A 17 0.56 0.60 1.00
CA ARG A 17 0.95 -0.69 1.58
C ARG A 17 1.46 -0.56 3.00
N LEU A 18 2.27 0.46 3.29
CA LEU A 18 2.80 0.72 4.62
C LEU A 18 1.68 1.13 5.60
N ILE A 19 0.75 1.98 5.17
CA ILE A 19 -0.45 2.35 5.94
C ILE A 19 -1.30 1.10 6.24
N THR A 20 -1.57 0.28 5.22
CA THR A 20 -2.33 -0.96 5.38
C THR A 20 -1.61 -1.96 6.28
N LEU A 21 -0.28 -2.05 6.20
CA LEU A 21 0.52 -2.90 7.09
C LEU A 21 0.42 -2.45 8.54
N ALA A 22 0.53 -1.15 8.84
CA ALA A 22 0.35 -0.66 10.21
C ALA A 22 -1.05 -0.98 10.77
N ASN A 23 -2.09 -0.84 9.95
CA ASN A 23 -3.44 -1.22 10.31
C ASN A 23 -3.58 -2.75 10.52
N ALA A 24 -2.96 -3.57 9.66
CA ALA A 24 -2.94 -5.02 9.78
C ALA A 24 -2.21 -5.50 11.04
N ILE A 25 -1.09 -4.86 11.41
CA ILE A 25 -0.36 -5.14 12.66
C ILE A 25 -1.26 -4.86 13.88
N ALA A 26 -1.99 -3.73 13.88
CA ALA A 26 -2.94 -3.41 14.94
C ALA A 26 -4.01 -4.50 15.10
N TYR A 27 -4.60 -4.92 13.97
CA TYR A 27 -5.60 -5.97 13.94
C TYR A 27 -5.03 -7.32 14.40
N ALA A 28 -3.84 -7.69 13.94
CA ALA A 28 -3.14 -8.91 14.34
C ALA A 28 -2.91 -8.97 15.85
N ARG A 29 -2.50 -7.84 16.46
CA ARG A 29 -2.29 -7.74 17.92
C ARG A 29 -3.59 -7.93 18.71
N ILE A 30 -4.67 -7.27 18.31
CA ILE A 30 -5.97 -7.36 19.02
C ILE A 30 -6.59 -8.76 18.88
N THR A 31 -6.27 -9.49 17.80
CA THR A 31 -6.85 -10.80 17.50
C THR A 31 -5.91 -11.98 17.74
N ASP A 32 -4.74 -11.72 18.32
CA ASP A 32 -3.66 -12.70 18.58
C ASP A 32 -3.31 -13.55 17.33
N ARG A 33 -3.02 -12.85 16.22
CA ARG A 33 -2.65 -13.47 14.95
C ARG A 33 -1.20 -13.20 14.62
N ILE A 34 -0.55 -14.21 14.03
CA ILE A 34 0.78 -14.10 13.45
C ILE A 34 0.64 -13.57 12.02
N ILE A 35 1.39 -12.52 11.67
CA ILE A 35 1.28 -11.87 10.37
C ILE A 35 2.23 -12.50 9.34
N LEU A 36 1.78 -12.61 8.10
CA LEU A 36 2.62 -12.81 6.93
C LEU A 36 2.42 -11.60 6.03
N VAL A 37 3.47 -10.82 5.76
CA VAL A 37 3.42 -9.75 4.77
C VAL A 37 3.80 -10.34 3.42
N ASP A 38 2.87 -10.33 2.49
CA ASP A 38 3.01 -10.93 1.18
C ASP A 38 2.82 -9.87 0.07
N TRP A 39 3.94 -9.36 -0.43
CA TRP A 39 4.02 -8.44 -1.55
C TRP A 39 4.58 -9.13 -2.80
N SER A 40 4.26 -10.41 -3.01
CA SER A 40 4.67 -11.17 -4.19
C SER A 40 3.85 -10.87 -5.46
N ASP A 41 3.15 -9.74 -5.51
CA ASP A 41 2.18 -9.42 -6.56
C ASP A 41 2.80 -8.91 -7.86
N GLY A 42 4.12 -8.74 -7.90
CA GLY A 42 4.85 -8.27 -9.08
C GLY A 42 4.86 -6.75 -9.27
N GLN A 43 4.35 -5.97 -8.30
CA GLN A 43 4.31 -4.51 -8.42
C GLN A 43 5.69 -3.85 -8.30
N PHE A 44 6.55 -4.39 -7.43
CA PHE A 44 7.87 -3.82 -7.10
C PHE A 44 9.03 -4.81 -7.33
N GLY A 45 8.73 -5.97 -7.89
CA GLY A 45 9.70 -7.02 -8.18
C GLY A 45 9.09 -8.08 -9.08
N LYS A 46 9.76 -9.22 -9.21
CA LYS A 46 9.23 -10.33 -9.99
C LYS A 46 7.95 -10.87 -9.32
N LYS A 47 6.93 -11.21 -10.13
CA LYS A 47 5.74 -11.89 -9.63
C LYS A 47 6.15 -13.19 -8.92
N ASP A 48 5.47 -13.50 -7.82
CA ASP A 48 5.72 -14.63 -6.92
C ASP A 48 7.01 -14.52 -6.06
N GLU A 49 7.77 -13.42 -6.18
CA GLU A 49 8.86 -13.08 -5.28
C GLU A 49 8.39 -12.07 -4.23
N ASN A 50 8.36 -12.47 -2.96
CA ASN A 50 7.94 -11.58 -1.88
C ASN A 50 9.01 -10.54 -1.55
N VAL A 51 8.89 -9.36 -2.14
CA VAL A 51 9.87 -8.27 -2.00
C VAL A 51 9.84 -7.55 -0.65
N PHE A 52 8.82 -7.75 0.20
CA PHE A 52 8.71 -6.99 1.46
C PHE A 52 9.98 -7.13 2.32
N TYR A 53 10.42 -8.37 2.55
CA TYR A 53 11.55 -8.66 3.43
C TYR A 53 12.92 -8.28 2.83
N LYS A 54 12.97 -7.91 1.54
CA LYS A 54 14.16 -7.30 0.94
C LYS A 54 14.34 -5.86 1.44
N TYR A 55 13.26 -5.08 1.52
CA TYR A 55 13.34 -3.64 1.81
C TYR A 55 12.96 -3.28 3.25
N PHE A 56 12.21 -4.14 3.92
CA PHE A 56 11.65 -3.88 5.23
C PHE A 56 11.80 -5.08 6.16
N ARG A 57 11.72 -4.81 7.46
CA ARG A 57 11.62 -5.82 8.52
C ARG A 57 10.51 -5.44 9.48
N LEU A 58 9.87 -6.47 10.04
CA LEU A 58 8.94 -6.31 11.15
C LEU A 58 9.68 -6.40 12.47
N ASN A 59 9.51 -5.39 13.31
CA ASN A 59 10.01 -5.38 14.68
C ASN A 59 8.87 -5.56 15.67
N ASN A 60 9.13 -6.21 16.81
CA ASN A 60 8.17 -6.38 17.91
C ASN A 60 6.78 -6.89 17.46
N THR A 61 6.75 -7.73 16.42
CA THR A 61 5.53 -8.24 15.80
C THR A 61 5.72 -9.71 15.44
N PRO A 62 4.95 -10.65 16.00
CA PRO A 62 5.00 -12.05 15.61
C PRO A 62 4.67 -12.23 14.12
N HIS A 63 5.60 -12.78 13.34
CA HIS A 63 5.42 -12.97 11.92
C HIS A 63 6.05 -14.26 11.39
N ILE A 64 5.66 -14.65 10.18
CA ILE A 64 6.27 -15.72 9.38
C ILE A 64 6.71 -15.16 8.03
N TYR A 65 7.56 -15.90 7.32
CA TYR A 65 8.16 -15.45 6.05
C TYR A 65 7.50 -16.11 4.84
N SER A 66 6.91 -17.28 5.02
CA SER A 66 6.25 -18.01 3.95
C SER A 66 4.92 -18.60 4.40
N ILE A 67 3.99 -18.71 3.46
CA ILE A 67 2.76 -19.47 3.69
C ILE A 67 3.05 -20.96 3.96
N LYS A 68 4.19 -21.47 3.47
CA LYS A 68 4.66 -22.84 3.73
C LYS A 68 4.96 -23.09 5.21
N ASP A 69 5.14 -22.05 6.00
CA ASP A 69 5.36 -22.14 7.45
C ASP A 69 4.06 -22.48 8.21
N ILE A 70 2.90 -22.42 7.54
CA ILE A 70 1.59 -22.76 8.10
C ILE A 70 1.34 -24.27 7.91
N LYS A 71 1.48 -25.03 8.99
CA LYS A 71 1.24 -26.49 8.99
C LYS A 71 -0.20 -26.82 8.61
N ASN A 72 -0.35 -27.84 7.75
CA ASN A 72 -1.64 -28.35 7.27
C ASN A 72 -2.53 -27.26 6.66
N TYR A 73 -1.93 -26.25 6.01
CA TYR A 73 -2.59 -25.07 5.46
C TYR A 73 -3.94 -25.39 4.80
N GLU A 74 -3.97 -26.33 3.85
CA GLU A 74 -5.17 -26.70 3.09
C GLU A 74 -6.36 -27.16 3.95
N SER A 75 -6.10 -27.75 5.12
CA SER A 75 -7.14 -28.23 6.04
C SER A 75 -7.71 -27.14 6.96
N LEU A 76 -7.08 -25.96 6.98
CA LEU A 76 -7.48 -24.87 7.87
C LEU A 76 -8.72 -24.13 7.34
N SER A 77 -9.38 -23.41 8.23
CA SER A 77 -10.44 -22.48 7.83
C SER A 77 -9.83 -21.17 7.34
N HIS A 78 -10.26 -20.75 6.15
CA HIS A 78 -9.76 -19.55 5.46
C HIS A 78 -10.88 -18.53 5.26
N TYR A 79 -10.53 -17.25 5.38
CA TYR A 79 -11.40 -16.18 4.94
C TYR A 79 -10.64 -15.08 4.18
N PRO A 80 -11.11 -14.67 2.99
CA PRO A 80 -12.19 -15.29 2.21
C PRO A 80 -11.85 -16.70 1.71
N LYS A 81 -12.85 -17.57 1.58
CA LYS A 81 -12.64 -18.97 1.17
C LYS A 81 -11.95 -19.08 -0.20
N GLN A 82 -12.37 -18.25 -1.17
CA GLN A 82 -11.79 -18.28 -2.52
C GLN A 82 -10.29 -17.97 -2.52
N TRP A 83 -9.85 -17.06 -1.64
CA TRP A 83 -8.44 -16.75 -1.52
C TRP A 83 -7.66 -17.88 -0.84
N GLY A 84 -8.30 -18.55 0.13
CA GLY A 84 -7.77 -19.78 0.73
C GLY A 84 -7.40 -20.84 -0.30
N LEU A 85 -8.21 -20.99 -1.36
CA LEU A 85 -7.97 -21.92 -2.48
C LEU A 85 -6.88 -21.44 -3.46
N GLN A 86 -6.58 -20.14 -3.47
CA GLN A 86 -5.62 -19.52 -4.39
C GLN A 86 -4.67 -18.60 -3.61
N PRO A 87 -3.89 -19.14 -2.66
CA PRO A 87 -3.13 -18.35 -1.69
C PRO A 87 -2.09 -17.45 -2.32
N HIS A 88 -1.51 -17.84 -3.46
CA HIS A 88 -0.47 -17.08 -4.15
C HIS A 88 -1.02 -15.90 -4.97
N SER A 89 -2.32 -15.92 -5.30
CA SER A 89 -2.91 -14.88 -6.12
C SER A 89 -2.86 -13.50 -5.47
N ALA A 90 -2.51 -12.51 -6.26
CA ALA A 90 -2.59 -11.11 -5.88
C ALA A 90 -4.04 -10.62 -5.81
N VAL A 91 -4.26 -9.47 -5.18
CA VAL A 91 -5.59 -8.83 -5.13
C VAL A 91 -6.12 -8.61 -6.54
N TYR A 92 -5.29 -8.08 -7.43
CA TYR A 92 -5.68 -7.77 -8.81
C TYR A 92 -5.79 -9.00 -9.71
N ASP A 93 -5.31 -10.18 -9.28
CA ASP A 93 -5.52 -11.42 -10.02
C ASP A 93 -6.96 -11.90 -9.83
N LEU A 94 -7.42 -11.93 -8.57
CA LEU A 94 -8.73 -12.46 -8.18
C LEU A 94 -9.87 -11.45 -8.34
N TYR A 95 -9.57 -10.17 -8.14
CA TYR A 95 -10.59 -9.13 -8.00
C TYR A 95 -10.44 -8.04 -9.05
N LYS A 96 -11.59 -7.43 -9.40
CA LYS A 96 -11.66 -6.23 -10.23
C LYS A 96 -12.48 -5.17 -9.53
N GLN A 97 -12.14 -3.91 -9.78
CA GLN A 97 -12.99 -2.79 -9.40
C GLN A 97 -14.25 -2.80 -10.27
N SER A 98 -15.43 -2.83 -9.64
CA SER A 98 -16.70 -2.61 -10.29
C SER A 98 -17.03 -1.11 -10.20
N SER A 99 -17.15 -0.44 -11.34
CA SER A 99 -17.59 0.95 -11.38
C SER A 99 -19.01 1.08 -10.83
N SER A 100 -19.21 2.02 -9.92
CA SER A 100 -20.45 2.27 -9.19
C SER A 100 -21.32 3.36 -9.83
N HIS A 101 -20.98 3.88 -11.02
CA HIS A 101 -21.68 5.05 -11.59
C HIS A 101 -23.21 4.90 -11.66
N ILE A 102 -23.71 3.68 -11.91
CA ILE A 102 -25.16 3.39 -11.91
C ILE A 102 -25.74 3.33 -10.50
N PHE A 103 -24.99 2.81 -9.52
CA PHE A 103 -25.47 2.59 -8.15
C PHE A 103 -25.41 3.83 -7.27
N HIS A 104 -24.49 4.77 -7.54
CA HIS A 104 -24.49 6.09 -6.92
C HIS A 104 -25.79 6.86 -7.15
N ARG A 105 -26.52 6.55 -8.23
CA ARG A 105 -27.72 7.27 -8.66
C ARG A 105 -29.01 6.72 -8.05
N ILE A 106 -29.01 5.47 -7.56
CA ILE A 106 -30.23 4.74 -7.13
C ILE A 106 -30.22 4.44 -5.63
N ILE A 107 -29.06 4.24 -5.01
CA ILE A 107 -28.97 3.94 -3.57
C ILE A 107 -27.90 4.85 -2.95
N PRO A 108 -28.29 5.88 -2.16
CA PRO A 108 -27.36 6.72 -1.42
C PRO A 108 -26.86 5.94 -0.20
N LEU A 109 -26.10 4.88 -0.43
CA LEU A 109 -25.37 4.20 0.64
C LEU A 109 -24.26 5.16 1.08
N LYS A 110 -24.27 5.52 2.37
CA LYS A 110 -23.14 6.13 3.12
C LYS A 110 -21.80 5.35 3.02
N PHE A 111 -21.76 4.30 2.19
CA PHE A 111 -20.63 3.41 1.89
C PHE A 111 -19.99 3.69 0.52
N SER A 112 -20.17 4.88 -0.06
CA SER A 112 -19.31 5.29 -1.17
C SER A 112 -17.87 5.49 -0.67
N LYS A 113 -17.16 4.38 -0.49
CA LYS A 113 -15.73 4.40 -0.27
C LYS A 113 -15.11 5.00 -1.53
N LYS A 114 -14.19 5.96 -1.38
CA LYS A 114 -13.43 6.65 -2.43
C LYS A 114 -12.60 5.72 -3.36
N GLY A 115 -12.86 4.41 -3.38
CA GLY A 115 -12.16 3.38 -4.16
C GLY A 115 -13.07 2.35 -4.84
N GLY A 116 -14.39 2.57 -4.92
CA GLY A 116 -15.32 1.67 -5.59
C GLY A 116 -15.56 0.34 -4.86
N TYR A 117 -16.41 -0.51 -5.44
CA TYR A 117 -16.67 -1.87 -4.94
C TYR A 117 -15.81 -2.88 -5.69
N TRP A 118 -15.18 -3.82 -5.01
CA TRP A 118 -14.33 -4.85 -5.64
C TRP A 118 -15.06 -6.19 -5.66
N CYS A 119 -14.99 -6.90 -6.79
CA CYS A 119 -15.66 -8.18 -6.96
C CYS A 119 -14.76 -9.23 -7.62
N LEU A 120 -15.04 -10.50 -7.34
CA LEU A 120 -14.36 -11.62 -7.99
C LEU A 120 -14.49 -11.56 -9.52
N LYS A 121 -13.39 -11.76 -10.24
CA LYS A 121 -13.37 -11.72 -11.71
C LYS A 121 -14.22 -12.81 -12.36
N GLU A 122 -14.26 -14.01 -11.75
CA GLU A 122 -14.98 -15.19 -12.26
C GLU A 122 -16.50 -14.98 -12.40
N LYS A 123 -17.09 -13.97 -11.73
CA LYS A 123 -18.51 -13.61 -11.88
C LYS A 123 -18.71 -12.50 -12.90
N GLN A 124 -18.69 -12.84 -14.19
CA GLN A 124 -19.22 -11.97 -15.24
C GLN A 124 -20.76 -11.95 -15.17
N ASN A 125 -21.32 -11.07 -14.34
CA ASN A 125 -22.76 -10.93 -14.20
C ASN A 125 -23.30 -9.92 -15.23
N LYS A 126 -24.20 -10.39 -16.10
CA LYS A 126 -24.80 -9.58 -17.18
C LYS A 126 -25.96 -8.71 -16.67
N THR A 127 -26.66 -9.10 -15.60
CA THR A 127 -27.89 -8.40 -15.14
C THR A 127 -27.70 -7.58 -13.85
N LEU A 128 -28.56 -6.58 -13.64
CA LEU A 128 -28.53 -5.67 -12.48
C LEU A 128 -28.75 -6.41 -11.14
N ALA A 129 -29.68 -7.37 -11.11
CA ALA A 129 -29.95 -8.20 -9.93
C ALA A 129 -28.71 -9.02 -9.53
N GLN A 130 -28.02 -9.62 -10.51
CA GLN A 130 -26.79 -10.36 -10.27
C GLN A 130 -25.64 -9.47 -9.77
N LYS A 131 -25.60 -8.18 -10.18
CA LYS A 131 -24.67 -7.20 -9.59
C LYS A 131 -25.00 -6.90 -8.12
N LEU A 132 -26.29 -6.83 -7.77
CA LEU A 132 -26.74 -6.62 -6.38
C LEU A 132 -26.40 -7.81 -5.47
N PHE A 133 -26.66 -9.04 -5.92
CA PHE A 133 -26.26 -10.25 -5.18
C PHE A 133 -24.73 -10.37 -5.04
N ASN A 134 -23.98 -9.87 -6.03
CA ASN A 134 -22.53 -9.77 -5.93
C ASN A 134 -22.06 -8.79 -4.85
N LEU A 135 -22.83 -7.77 -4.45
CA LEU A 135 -22.46 -6.89 -3.33
C LEU A 135 -22.47 -7.62 -1.97
N LEU A 136 -23.31 -8.65 -1.86
CA LEU A 136 -23.49 -9.45 -0.65
C LEU A 136 -22.63 -10.73 -0.62
N ASN A 137 -21.86 -10.98 -1.68
CA ASN A 137 -21.07 -12.19 -1.78
C ASN A 137 -19.90 -12.15 -0.78
N LYS A 138 -19.86 -13.15 0.11
CA LYS A 138 -18.87 -13.27 1.20
C LYS A 138 -17.43 -13.44 0.69
N ASN A 139 -17.25 -13.74 -0.59
CA ASN A 139 -15.94 -13.91 -1.22
C ASN A 139 -15.41 -12.64 -1.91
N ASN A 140 -16.13 -11.52 -1.93
CA ASN A 140 -15.53 -10.27 -2.43
C ASN A 140 -14.44 -9.82 -1.46
N PRO A 141 -13.39 -9.14 -1.94
CA PRO A 141 -12.25 -8.82 -1.11
C PRO A 141 -12.76 -7.88 -0.02
N PRO A 142 -12.76 -8.33 1.22
CA PRO A 142 -13.12 -7.46 2.30
C PRO A 142 -11.94 -6.51 2.49
N PHE A 143 -12.23 -5.21 2.47
CA PHE A 143 -11.28 -4.24 3.02
C PHE A 143 -10.96 -4.71 4.44
N GLY A 144 -9.70 -5.05 4.70
CA GLY A 144 -9.30 -5.69 5.95
C GLY A 144 -9.70 -4.87 7.18
N SER A 145 -9.73 -3.54 7.06
CA SER A 145 -10.19 -2.63 8.13
C SER A 145 -11.65 -2.82 8.55
N ASN A 146 -12.46 -3.50 7.74
CA ASN A 146 -13.85 -3.84 8.07
C ASN A 146 -13.99 -5.17 8.82
N TYR A 147 -12.89 -5.88 9.10
CA TYR A 147 -12.94 -7.14 9.84
C TYR A 147 -13.42 -6.96 11.27
N ARG A 148 -14.26 -7.90 11.71
CA ARG A 148 -14.67 -7.99 13.12
C ARG A 148 -13.53 -8.61 13.91
N THR A 149 -13.32 -8.22 15.16
CA THR A 149 -12.28 -8.82 16.01
C THR A 149 -12.51 -10.31 16.32
N LYS A 150 -13.78 -10.76 16.25
CA LYS A 150 -14.20 -12.14 16.57
C LYS A 150 -14.22 -13.12 15.39
N MET A 151 -13.45 -12.88 14.33
CA MET A 151 -13.34 -13.82 13.20
C MET A 151 -12.83 -15.19 13.69
N LYS A 152 -13.51 -16.26 13.31
CA LYS A 152 -13.27 -17.62 13.81
C LYS A 152 -12.20 -18.35 13.00
N GLU A 153 -12.03 -17.95 11.75
CA GLU A 153 -11.16 -18.59 10.77
C GLU A 153 -9.70 -18.51 11.21
N VAL A 154 -8.98 -19.61 10.96
CA VAL A 154 -7.59 -19.75 11.38
C VAL A 154 -6.71 -18.85 10.52
N VAL A 155 -6.94 -18.80 9.21
CA VAL A 155 -6.20 -17.97 8.26
C VAL A 155 -7.11 -16.86 7.72
N LEU A 156 -6.70 -15.61 7.90
CA LEU A 156 -7.36 -14.46 7.30
C LEU A 156 -6.47 -13.82 6.25
N PHE A 157 -6.97 -13.65 5.03
CA PHE A 157 -6.35 -12.79 4.04
C PHE A 157 -6.75 -11.34 4.28
N TYR A 158 -5.80 -10.43 4.23
CA TYR A 158 -5.98 -9.02 4.54
C TYR A 158 -5.52 -8.17 3.36
N ALA A 159 -6.37 -7.27 2.89
CA ALA A 159 -6.01 -6.29 1.87
C ALA A 159 -6.86 -5.04 2.06
N ASP A 160 -6.27 -3.87 1.88
CA ASP A 160 -6.96 -2.59 1.98
C ASP A 160 -6.17 -1.49 1.28
N PHE A 161 -6.81 -0.40 0.89
CA PHE A 161 -6.18 0.63 0.06
C PHE A 161 -5.66 1.82 0.87
N CYS A 162 -6.42 2.26 1.86
CA CYS A 162 -6.03 3.37 2.74
C CYS A 162 -6.87 3.32 4.03
N PRO A 163 -6.68 2.28 4.86
CA PRO A 163 -7.38 2.16 6.12
C PRO A 163 -6.88 3.21 7.14
N PRO A 164 -7.65 3.53 8.18
CA PRO A 164 -7.14 4.29 9.31
C PRO A 164 -5.96 3.53 9.94
N PHE A 165 -4.89 4.23 10.29
CA PHE A 165 -3.69 3.61 10.86
C PHE A 165 -3.14 4.41 12.03
N SER A 166 -2.36 3.75 12.89
CA SER A 166 -1.59 4.40 13.94
C SER A 166 -0.19 4.74 13.39
N PRO A 167 0.22 6.02 13.40
CA PRO A 167 1.59 6.41 13.05
C PRO A 167 2.64 5.77 13.96
N ASP A 168 2.30 5.49 15.21
CA ASP A 168 3.22 4.84 16.16
C ASP A 168 3.46 3.38 15.77
N ILE A 169 2.40 2.67 15.35
CA ILE A 169 2.59 1.30 14.83
C ILE A 169 3.47 1.33 13.58
N LEU A 170 3.21 2.25 12.65
CA LEU A 170 4.01 2.42 11.45
C LEU A 170 5.50 2.62 11.78
N ARG A 171 5.82 3.57 12.68
CA ARG A 171 7.21 3.93 13.03
C ARG A 171 7.93 2.89 13.87
N ASN A 172 7.23 2.20 14.77
CA ASN A 172 7.85 1.34 15.78
C ASN A 172 7.92 -0.13 15.34
N HIS A 173 7.00 -0.59 14.48
CA HIS A 173 6.92 -1.99 14.07
C HIS A 173 7.42 -2.26 12.65
N ILE A 174 7.58 -1.24 11.81
CA ILE A 174 8.09 -1.38 10.44
C ILE A 174 9.40 -0.62 10.36
N LYS A 175 10.49 -1.32 10.02
CA LYS A 175 11.82 -0.72 9.86
C LYS A 175 12.34 -1.03 8.46
N LEU A 176 13.24 -0.18 7.96
CA LEU A 176 14.03 -0.50 6.77
C LEU A 176 14.91 -1.72 7.06
N SER A 177 15.22 -2.48 6.01
CA SER A 177 16.30 -3.47 6.05
C SER A 177 17.65 -2.77 6.21
N ASP A 178 18.65 -3.50 6.71
CA ASP A 178 19.95 -2.89 7.04
C ASP A 178 20.63 -2.29 5.81
N TRP A 179 20.60 -2.99 4.66
CA TRP A 179 21.19 -2.46 3.42
C TRP A 179 20.49 -1.18 2.93
N LEU A 180 19.16 -1.11 3.03
CA LEU A 180 18.42 0.07 2.57
C LEU A 180 18.65 1.24 3.51
N ASN A 181 18.80 0.97 4.81
CA ASN A 181 19.19 1.98 5.78
C ASN A 181 20.60 2.51 5.49
N SER A 182 21.57 1.63 5.23
CA SER A 182 22.94 2.02 4.84
C SER A 182 22.96 2.80 3.53
N GLU A 183 22.12 2.44 2.55
CA GLU A 183 22.00 3.21 1.30
C GLU A 183 21.47 4.61 1.56
N VAL A 184 20.45 4.75 2.41
CA VAL A 184 19.92 6.07 2.81
C VAL A 184 20.99 6.90 3.54
N GLU A 185 21.74 6.30 4.46
CA GLU A 185 22.85 6.96 5.17
C GLU A 185 23.94 7.41 4.18
N HIS A 186 24.36 6.52 3.29
CA HIS A 186 25.35 6.83 2.26
C HIS A 186 24.91 8.00 1.37
N LEU A 187 23.66 7.99 0.89
CA LEU A 187 23.12 9.08 0.06
C LEU A 187 23.00 10.39 0.86
N THR A 188 22.61 10.30 2.13
CA THR A 188 22.54 11.47 3.03
C THR A 188 23.91 12.13 3.18
N GLU A 189 24.96 11.34 3.41
CA GLU A 189 26.34 11.83 3.52
C GLU A 189 26.87 12.37 2.17
N LYS A 190 26.71 11.58 1.10
CA LYS A 190 27.18 11.92 -0.25
C LYS A 190 26.63 13.26 -0.73
N TYR A 191 25.36 13.53 -0.46
CA TYR A 191 24.67 14.73 -0.89
C TYR A 191 24.61 15.82 0.19
N GLN A 192 25.22 15.59 1.36
CA GLN A 192 25.22 16.51 2.50
C GLN A 192 23.80 16.97 2.85
N LEU A 193 22.87 16.01 2.97
CA LEU A 193 21.48 16.28 3.33
C LEU A 193 21.44 16.58 4.83
N GLU A 194 21.28 17.85 5.17
CA GLU A 194 21.32 18.36 6.54
C GLU A 194 19.95 18.84 7.00
N ARG A 195 19.86 19.33 8.24
CA ARG A 195 18.62 19.86 8.84
C ARG A 195 18.02 21.03 8.04
N GLU A 196 18.86 21.79 7.35
CA GLU A 196 18.45 22.94 6.53
C GLU A 196 18.04 22.56 5.10
N THR A 197 18.19 21.29 4.71
CA THR A 197 17.79 20.80 3.39
C THR A 197 16.27 20.68 3.29
N VAL A 198 15.70 21.24 2.22
CA VAL A 198 14.26 21.26 1.98
C VAL A 198 13.87 20.07 1.09
N GLY A 199 13.08 19.14 1.64
CA GLY A 199 12.51 18.04 0.86
C GLY A 199 11.29 18.47 0.05
N VAL A 200 11.30 18.24 -1.27
CA VAL A 200 10.19 18.54 -2.18
C VAL A 200 9.75 17.24 -2.87
N HIS A 201 8.48 16.86 -2.70
CA HIS A 201 7.90 15.69 -3.37
C HIS A 201 6.81 16.12 -4.35
N ILE A 202 6.98 15.77 -5.63
CA ILE A 202 6.07 16.12 -6.73
C ILE A 202 5.62 14.84 -7.42
N ARG A 203 4.31 14.63 -7.53
CA ARG A 203 3.71 13.49 -8.21
C ARG A 203 2.91 14.01 -9.40
N MET A 204 3.27 13.62 -10.63
CA MET A 204 2.62 14.11 -11.86
C MET A 204 2.18 13.03 -12.86
N THR A 205 2.75 11.81 -12.84
CA THR A 205 2.52 10.86 -13.94
C THR A 205 1.10 10.31 -14.01
N ASP A 206 0.47 10.00 -12.86
CA ASP A 206 -0.89 9.44 -12.81
C ASP A 206 -1.96 10.46 -12.36
N LYS A 207 -1.51 11.60 -11.84
CA LYS A 207 -2.33 12.69 -11.33
C LYS A 207 -1.76 13.98 -11.87
N GLN A 208 -2.01 14.25 -13.15
CA GLN A 208 -1.64 15.55 -13.72
C GLN A 208 -2.47 16.60 -13.01
N PRO A 209 -1.85 17.50 -12.20
CA PRO A 209 -2.60 18.59 -11.63
C PRO A 209 -3.11 19.48 -12.76
N ASP A 210 -4.35 19.95 -12.66
CA ASP A 210 -4.89 20.99 -13.56
C ASP A 210 -4.21 22.36 -13.32
N SER A 211 -3.40 22.46 -12.26
CA SER A 211 -2.67 23.68 -11.87
C SER A 211 -1.21 23.59 -12.25
N ASP A 212 -0.68 24.70 -12.77
CA ASP A 212 0.72 24.85 -13.11
C ASP A 212 1.62 24.80 -11.84
N LEU A 213 2.87 24.41 -12.03
CA LEU A 213 3.92 24.42 -11.01
C LEU A 213 4.19 25.83 -10.45
N ASP A 214 3.69 26.88 -11.11
CA ASP A 214 3.76 28.28 -10.68
C ASP A 214 3.35 28.52 -9.23
N GLN A 215 2.29 27.87 -8.74
CA GLN A 215 1.88 28.02 -7.34
C GLN A 215 2.91 27.42 -6.37
N LEU A 216 3.50 26.29 -6.74
CA LEU A 216 4.57 25.67 -5.96
C LEU A 216 5.82 26.56 -5.99
N TYR A 217 6.19 27.10 -7.14
CA TYR A 217 7.32 28.03 -7.26
C TYR A 217 7.11 29.28 -6.42
N LYS A 218 5.95 29.91 -6.54
CA LYS A 218 5.58 31.06 -5.72
C LYS A 218 5.72 30.73 -4.24
N LYS A 219 5.23 29.57 -3.80
CA LYS A 219 5.33 29.16 -2.39
C LYS A 219 6.78 28.95 -1.94
N ILE A 220 7.64 28.36 -2.78
CA ILE A 220 9.07 28.19 -2.47
C ILE A 220 9.76 29.55 -2.32
N LYS A 221 9.45 30.51 -3.22
CA LYS A 221 9.97 31.89 -3.17
C LYS A 221 9.45 32.67 -1.96
N ASP A 222 8.14 32.64 -1.71
CA ASP A 222 7.50 33.34 -0.60
C ASP A 222 8.02 32.84 0.77
N LEU A 223 8.50 31.58 0.83
CA LEU A 223 9.16 31.01 2.01
C LEU A 223 10.67 31.29 2.08
N GLY A 224 11.26 31.97 1.09
CA GLY A 224 12.68 32.29 1.02
C GLY A 224 13.58 31.06 0.88
N LEU A 225 13.09 29.97 0.27
CA LEU A 225 13.79 28.69 0.19
C LEU A 225 14.65 28.54 -1.08
N GLU A 226 14.65 29.54 -1.96
CA GLU A 226 15.38 29.52 -3.24
C GLU A 226 16.89 29.39 -3.10
N GLU A 227 17.46 29.92 -2.03
CA GLU A 227 18.89 29.83 -1.72
C GLU A 227 19.27 28.61 -0.87
N LYS A 228 18.27 27.83 -0.41
CA LYS A 228 18.46 26.61 0.37
C LYS A 228 18.79 25.44 -0.55
N GLN A 229 19.36 24.39 0.04
CA GLN A 229 19.55 23.12 -0.66
C GLN A 229 18.20 22.40 -0.74
N LEU A 230 17.81 21.94 -1.94
CA LEU A 230 16.54 21.26 -2.16
C LEU A 230 16.77 19.81 -2.56
N PHE A 231 16.09 18.86 -1.90
CA PHE A 231 16.05 17.46 -2.31
C PHE A 231 14.72 17.15 -2.99
N LEU A 232 14.76 16.91 -4.31
CA LEU A 232 13.58 16.66 -5.14
C LEU A 232 13.33 15.16 -5.34
N ALA A 233 12.12 14.73 -4.99
CA ALA A 233 11.57 13.43 -5.33
C ALA A 233 10.39 13.61 -6.30
N THR A 234 10.59 13.27 -7.58
CA THR A 234 9.54 13.33 -8.60
C THR A 234 9.45 12.05 -9.44
N ASP A 235 8.30 11.83 -10.06
CA ASP A 235 8.05 10.76 -11.04
C ASP A 235 8.02 11.27 -12.50
N ASN A 236 8.40 12.54 -12.72
CA ASN A 236 8.37 13.19 -14.03
C ASN A 236 9.72 13.89 -14.36
N PRO A 237 10.43 13.48 -15.43
CA PRO A 237 11.73 14.05 -15.79
C PRO A 237 11.66 15.54 -16.19
N LYS A 238 10.52 16.00 -16.72
CA LYS A 238 10.35 17.44 -17.06
C LYS A 238 10.39 18.31 -15.81
N VAL A 239 9.93 17.80 -14.67
CA VAL A 239 10.00 18.51 -13.40
C VAL A 239 11.44 18.64 -12.94
N GLU A 240 12.26 17.60 -13.10
CA GLU A 240 13.70 17.67 -12.79
C GLU A 240 14.38 18.77 -13.61
N ASP A 241 14.11 18.82 -14.93
CA ASP A 241 14.69 19.83 -15.82
C ASP A 241 14.32 21.26 -15.44
N ILE A 242 13.04 21.49 -15.09
CA ILE A 242 12.59 22.83 -14.71
C ILE A 242 13.18 23.21 -13.35
N PHE A 243 13.14 22.32 -12.35
CA PHE A 243 13.70 22.59 -11.03
C PHE A 243 15.21 22.84 -11.10
N GLN A 244 15.94 22.10 -11.93
CA GLN A 244 17.39 22.27 -12.07
C GLN A 244 17.77 23.64 -12.66
N ARG A 245 16.92 24.23 -13.50
CA ARG A 245 17.13 25.58 -14.05
C ARG A 245 16.86 26.68 -13.03
N ILE A 246 15.93 26.44 -12.10
CA ILE A 246 15.44 27.46 -11.16
C ILE A 246 16.25 27.42 -9.85
N PHE A 247 16.59 26.23 -9.36
CA PHE A 247 17.21 26.04 -8.05
C PHE A 247 18.67 25.59 -8.21
N PRO A 248 19.65 26.46 -7.93
CA PRO A 248 21.07 26.15 -8.17
C PRO A 248 21.63 25.06 -7.24
N LYS A 249 21.03 24.85 -6.07
CA LYS A 249 21.41 23.84 -5.07
C LYS A 249 20.44 22.66 -5.03
N LEU A 250 19.93 22.25 -6.20
CA LEU A 250 19.03 21.11 -6.32
C LEU A 250 19.79 19.79 -6.28
N ILE A 251 19.25 18.85 -5.52
CA ILE A 251 19.67 17.45 -5.48
C ILE A 251 18.47 16.60 -5.86
N PHE A 252 18.69 15.62 -6.74
CA PHE A 252 17.76 14.53 -7.00
C PHE A 252 18.55 13.26 -7.27
N LEU A 253 17.93 12.11 -7.03
CA LEU A 253 18.54 10.83 -7.35
C LEU A 253 18.27 10.51 -8.83
N PRO A 254 19.30 10.23 -9.64
CA PRO A 254 19.13 9.95 -11.06
C PRO A 254 18.27 8.70 -11.27
N LYS A 255 17.15 8.86 -11.99
CA LYS A 255 16.24 7.75 -12.36
C LYS A 255 16.22 7.48 -13.86
N TRP A 256 16.43 8.51 -14.66
CA TRP A 256 16.32 8.48 -16.12
C TRP A 256 17.61 8.85 -16.84
N ARG A 257 18.64 9.29 -16.11
CA ARG A 257 19.92 9.81 -16.63
C ARG A 257 21.08 9.10 -15.96
#